data_AF-A0A1G8S2I1-F1
#
_entry.id   AF-A0A1G8S2I1-F1
#
_cell.length_a   1.000
_cell.length_b   1.000
_cell.length_c   1.000
_cell.angle_alpha   90.00
_cell.angle_beta   90.00
_cell.angle_gamma   90.00
#
_symmetry.space_group_name_H-M   'P 1'
#
loop_
_entity.id
_entity.type
_entity.pdbx_description
1 polymer ?
#
loop_
_entity_poly.entity_id
_entity_poly.type
_entity_poly.pdbx_seq_one_letter_code
_entity_poly.pdbx_strand_id
1 'polypeptide(L)'
;MDANRHLTPISKLWLDDVPTDFTHAFVERFAYEWVVEIVNPFPIPLIENREYVLTLSFEQKDGVLFPSINIESYDIMQGDEFTVYRFYMYPL
;
A
#
# COMPACT_ATOMS: atom_id res chain seq x y z
N MET A 1 -3.49 11.42 22.45
CA MET A 1 -2.29 10.58 22.62
C MET A 1 -1.88 10.18 21.22
N ASP A 2 -0.97 10.93 20.61
CA ASP A 2 -0.41 10.55 19.31
C ASP A 2 0.53 9.37 19.56
N ALA A 3 0.02 8.16 19.35
CA ALA A 3 0.89 7.01 19.19
C ALA A 3 1.73 7.30 17.92
N ASN A 4 3.05 7.42 18.07
CA ASN A 4 3.96 7.57 16.95
C ASN A 4 3.68 6.46 15.93
N ARG A 5 3.01 6.78 14.83
CA ARG A 5 2.80 5.86 13.73
C ARG A 5 4.17 5.47 13.20
N HIS A 6 4.51 4.19 13.25
CA HIS A 6 5.77 3.69 12.71
C HIS A 6 5.63 3.53 11.19
N LEU A 7 5.66 4.66 10.49
CA LEU A 7 5.54 4.74 9.04
C LEU A 7 6.89 4.53 8.39
N THR A 8 7.04 3.43 7.65
CA THR A 8 8.25 3.15 6.86
C THR A 8 7.97 3.48 5.40
N PRO A 9 8.68 4.44 4.77
CA PRO A 9 8.44 4.80 3.38
C PRO A 9 8.76 3.66 2.40
N ILE A 10 7.93 3.53 1.38
CA ILE A 10 8.10 2.56 0.28
C ILE A 10 8.79 3.25 -0.91
N SER A 11 9.72 2.55 -1.56
CA SER A 11 10.45 3.00 -2.74
C SER A 11 9.93 2.37 -4.04
N LYS A 12 9.43 1.13 -3.99
CA LYS A 12 8.83 0.43 -5.13
C LYS A 12 7.63 -0.40 -4.68
N LEU A 13 6.63 -0.52 -5.54
CA LEU A 13 5.39 -1.22 -5.26
C LEU A 13 5.00 -2.07 -6.48
N TRP A 14 4.48 -3.25 -6.21
CA TRP A 14 3.85 -4.10 -7.20
C TRP A 14 2.51 -4.60 -6.67
N LEU A 15 1.47 -4.46 -7.48
CA LEU A 15 0.13 -4.97 -7.21
C LEU A 15 -0.11 -6.14 -8.17
N ASP A 16 -0.35 -7.34 -7.64
CA ASP A 16 -0.41 -8.59 -8.42
C ASP A 16 0.77 -8.74 -9.40
N ASP A 17 2.00 -8.55 -8.91
CA ASP A 17 3.25 -8.57 -9.68
C ASP A 17 3.39 -7.48 -10.77
N VAL A 18 2.42 -6.57 -10.89
CA VAL A 18 2.49 -5.44 -11.83
C VAL A 18 3.16 -4.24 -11.16
N PRO A 19 4.30 -3.74 -11.68
CA PRO A 19 4.93 -2.53 -11.17
C PRO A 19 3.93 -1.37 -11.16
N THR A 20 3.79 -0.70 -10.02
CA THR A 20 2.80 0.34 -9.81
C THR A 20 3.48 1.61 -9.36
N ASP A 21 3.36 2.67 -10.16
CA ASP A 21 3.85 3.99 -9.82
C ASP A 21 2.96 4.66 -8.77
N PHE A 22 3.59 5.45 -7.90
CA PHE A 22 2.92 6.23 -6.86
C PHE A 22 3.69 7.51 -6.53
N THR A 23 3.01 8.46 -5.90
CA THR A 23 3.56 9.73 -5.42
C THR A 23 4.10 9.54 -4.01
N HIS A 24 3.27 9.03 -3.10
CA HIS A 24 3.68 8.69 -1.74
C HIS A 24 3.11 7.33 -1.33
N ALA A 25 3.95 6.48 -0.75
CA ALA A 25 3.49 5.24 -0.14
C ALA A 25 4.33 4.91 1.10
N PHE A 26 3.67 4.29 2.08
CA PHE A 26 4.30 3.84 3.31
C PHE A 26 3.65 2.58 3.84
N VAL A 27 4.41 1.80 4.58
CA VAL A 27 3.89 0.70 5.38
C VAL A 27 3.92 1.07 6.85
N GLU A 28 2.79 0.85 7.50
CA GLU A 28 2.64 0.85 8.94
C GLU A 28 2.54 -0.59 9.42
N ARG A 29 3.37 -0.97 10.40
CA ARG A 29 3.45 -2.35 10.90
C ARG A 29 2.98 -2.37 12.35
N PHE A 30 1.80 -2.93 12.59
CA PHE A 30 1.32 -3.29 13.92
C PHE A 30 1.77 -4.71 14.28
N ALA A 31 1.44 -5.16 15.50
CA ALA A 31 1.86 -6.47 16.01
C ALA A 31 1.36 -7.66 15.16
N TYR A 32 0.19 -7.52 14.54
CA TYR A 32 -0.43 -8.57 13.72
C TYR A 32 -0.93 -8.08 12.37
N GLU A 33 -1.11 -6.77 12.20
CA GLU A 33 -1.68 -6.16 10.99
C GLU A 33 -0.66 -5.22 10.37
N TRP A 34 -0.51 -5.30 9.06
CA TRP A 34 0.28 -4.36 8.28
C TRP A 34 -0.66 -3.58 7.37
N VAL A 35 -0.44 -2.27 7.32
CA VAL A 35 -1.21 -1.36 6.48
C VAL A 35 -0.27 -0.69 5.49
N VAL A 36 -0.48 -0.91 4.20
CA VAL A 36 0.18 -0.13 3.15
C VAL A 36 -0.78 0.97 2.72
N GLU A 37 -0.38 2.22 2.93
CA GLU A 37 -1.12 3.39 2.48
C GLU A 37 -0.40 4.01 1.29
N ILE A 38 -1.16 4.30 0.22
CA ILE A 38 -0.70 4.99 -0.98
C ILE A 38 -1.53 6.25 -1.14
N VAL A 39 -0.85 7.38 -1.31
CA VAL A 39 -1.48 8.68 -1.59
C VAL A 39 -1.04 9.12 -2.97
N ASN A 40 -2.01 9.25 -3.87
CA ASN A 40 -1.77 9.69 -5.23
C ASN A 40 -2.71 10.85 -5.62
N PRO A 41 -2.22 11.87 -6.34
CA PRO A 41 -3.06 12.94 -6.88
C PRO A 41 -3.99 12.46 -8.00
N PHE A 42 -3.67 11.32 -8.63
CA PHE A 42 -4.47 10.69 -9.68
C PHE A 42 -4.76 9.23 -9.30
N PRO A 43 -5.95 8.70 -9.65
CA PRO A 43 -6.26 7.30 -9.37
C PRO A 43 -5.24 6.35 -10.00
N ILE A 44 -4.90 5.26 -9.30
CA ILE A 44 -4.04 4.20 -9.82
C ILE A 44 -4.84 3.40 -10.86
N PRO A 45 -4.47 3.45 -12.16
CA PRO A 45 -5.28 2.83 -13.20
C PRO A 45 -5.49 1.33 -13.01
N LEU A 46 -4.53 0.63 -12.40
CA LEU A 46 -4.63 -0.81 -12.19
C LEU A 46 -5.73 -1.19 -11.20
N ILE A 47 -5.95 -0.38 -10.15
CA ILE A 47 -6.97 -0.61 -9.13
C ILE A 47 -8.35 -0.30 -9.72
N GLU A 48 -8.47 0.78 -10.50
CA GLU A 48 -9.74 1.15 -11.14
C GLU A 48 -10.20 0.12 -12.20
N ASN A 49 -9.26 -0.61 -12.81
CA ASN A 49 -9.55 -1.56 -13.89
C ASN A 49 -9.62 -3.04 -13.42
N ARG A 50 -9.23 -3.35 -12.18
CA ARG A 50 -9.27 -4.70 -11.62
C ARG A 50 -10.24 -4.76 -10.45
N GLU A 51 -11.25 -5.62 -10.54
CA GLU A 51 -12.21 -5.82 -9.45
C GLU A 51 -11.54 -6.34 -8.17
N TYR A 52 -10.40 -7.05 -8.28
CA TYR A 52 -9.69 -7.61 -7.13
C TYR A 52 -8.17 -7.53 -7.36
N VAL A 53 -7.49 -6.73 -6.52
CA VAL A 53 -6.05 -6.86 -6.30
C VAL A 53 -5.86 -7.82 -5.13
N LEU A 54 -5.07 -8.86 -5.33
CA LEU A 54 -4.95 -10.00 -4.41
C LEU A 54 -3.65 -9.96 -3.62
N THR A 55 -2.57 -9.51 -4.24
CA THR A 55 -1.26 -9.47 -3.59
C THR A 55 -0.56 -8.12 -3.75
N LEU A 56 0.26 -7.80 -2.77
CA LEU A 56 1.07 -6.60 -2.74
C LEU A 56 2.52 -6.98 -2.43
N SER A 57 3.43 -6.56 -3.29
CA SER A 57 4.87 -6.59 -3.02
C SER A 57 5.39 -5.16 -2.89
N PHE A 58 6.36 -4.95 -2.02
CA PHE A 58 6.97 -3.61 -1.89
C PHE A 58 8.43 -3.67 -1.43
N GLU A 59 9.20 -2.69 -1.87
CA GLU A 59 10.55 -2.41 -1.40
C GLU A 59 10.51 -1.15 -0.52
N GLN A 60 11.10 -1.22 0.66
CA GLN A 60 11.24 -0.08 1.57
C GLN A 60 12.42 0.81 1.15
N LYS A 61 12.46 2.06 1.62
CA LYS A 61 13.59 2.98 1.33
C LYS A 61 14.95 2.51 1.88
N ASP A 62 14.96 1.63 2.88
CA ASP A 62 16.17 0.99 3.40
C ASP A 62 16.61 -0.24 2.58
N GLY A 63 15.86 -0.60 1.53
CA GLY A 63 16.16 -1.70 0.61
C GLY A 63 15.55 -3.04 1.01
N VAL A 64 14.79 -3.11 2.11
CA VAL A 64 14.11 -4.36 2.50
C VAL A 64 12.95 -4.64 1.54
N LEU A 65 12.94 -5.83 0.95
CA LEU A 65 11.90 -6.29 0.04
C LEU A 65 10.93 -7.24 0.74
N PHE A 66 9.64 -6.98 0.56
CA PHE A 66 8.55 -7.87 0.98
C PHE A 66 7.79 -8.35 -0.27
N PRO A 67 7.98 -9.62 -0.68
CA PRO A 67 7.33 -10.16 -1.86
C PRO A 67 5.97 -10.81 -1.53
N SER A 68 5.00 -10.59 -2.42
CA SER A 68 3.72 -11.31 -2.54
C SER A 68 2.97 -11.50 -1.21
N ILE A 69 2.71 -10.40 -0.51
CA ILE A 69 1.87 -10.43 0.69
C ILE A 69 0.40 -10.41 0.26
N ASN A 70 -0.40 -11.32 0.81
CA ASN A 70 -1.84 -11.35 0.55
C ASN A 70 -2.52 -10.09 1.10
N ILE A 71 -3.33 -9.47 0.26
CA ILE A 71 -4.24 -8.40 0.65
C ILE A 71 -5.50 -9.05 1.22
N GLU A 72 -5.83 -8.69 2.45
CA GLU A 72 -6.96 -9.26 3.19
C GLU A 72 -8.21 -8.39 3.03
N SER A 73 -7.99 -7.07 3.00
CA SER A 73 -8.99 -6.10 2.57
C SER A 73 -8.31 -4.82 2.11
N TYR A 74 -9.05 -3.96 1.43
CA TYR A 74 -8.58 -2.63 1.11
C TYR A 74 -9.71 -1.60 1.19
N ASP A 75 -9.34 -0.36 1.45
CA ASP A 75 -10.22 0.79 1.31
C ASP A 75 -9.66 1.78 0.29
N ILE A 76 -10.58 2.55 -0.31
CA ILE A 76 -10.25 3.62 -1.26
C ILE A 76 -11.02 4.85 -0.82
N MET A 77 -10.29 5.92 -0.52
CA MET A 77 -10.84 7.21 -0.16
C MET A 77 -10.47 8.20 -1.26
N GLN A 78 -11.45 8.55 -2.09
CA GLN A 78 -11.31 9.56 -3.13
C GLN A 78 -11.65 10.93 -2.55
N GLY A 79 -10.66 11.83 -2.51
CA GLY A 79 -10.84 13.25 -2.23
C GLY A 79 -10.74 14.09 -3.51
N ASP A 80 -10.91 15.41 -3.35
CA ASP A 80 -10.88 16.34 -4.49
C ASP A 80 -9.47 16.49 -5.10
N GLU A 81 -8.42 16.39 -4.27
CA GLU A 81 -7.02 16.61 -4.69
C GLU A 81 -6.19 15.32 -4.76
N PHE A 82 -6.59 14.29 -4.03
CA PHE A 82 -5.85 13.03 -3.95
C PHE A 82 -6.78 11.85 -3.63
N THR A 83 -6.35 10.67 -4.07
CA THR A 83 -6.94 9.38 -3.71
C THR A 83 -5.98 8.66 -2.76
N VAL A 84 -6.54 8.15 -1.66
CA VAL A 84 -5.82 7.34 -0.68
C VAL A 84 -6.28 5.89 -0.83
N TYR A 85 -5.33 4.98 -0.97
CA TYR A 85 -5.54 3.54 -1.00
C TYR A 85 -4.93 2.94 0.26
N ARG A 86 -5.68 2.16 1.04
CA ARG A 86 -5.11 1.39 2.16
C ARG A 86 -5.33 -0.09 1.94
N PHE A 87 -4.24 -0.84 2.00
CA PHE A 87 -4.24 -2.29 1.92
C PHE A 87 -3.91 -2.87 3.29
N TYR A 88 -4.82 -3.68 3.82
CA TYR A 88 -4.69 -4.35 5.10
C TYR A 88 -4.20 -5.79 4.85
N MET A 89 -3.16 -6.20 5.57
CA MET A 89 -2.48 -7.48 5.39
C MET A 89 -2.16 -8.10 6.75
N TYR A 90 -2.21 -9.43 6.84
CA TYR A 90 -1.83 -10.21 8.03
C TYR A 90 -0.65 -11.13 7.68
N PRO A 91 0.59 -10.62 7.56
CA PRO A 91 1.74 -11.47 7.25
C PRO A 91 1.98 -12.50 8.36
N LEU A 92 2.06 -13.77 7.97
CA LEU A 92 2.31 -14.93 8.84
C LEU A 92 3.75 -14.99 9.35
#